data_AF-S0BE66-F1
#
_entry.id   AF-S0BE66-F1
#
_cell.length_a   1.000
_cell.length_b   1.000
_cell.length_c   1.000
_cell.angle_alpha   90.00
_cell.angle_beta   90.00
_cell.angle_gamma   90.00
#
_symmetry.space_group_name_H-M   'P 1'
#
loop_
_entity.id
_entity.type
_entity.pdbx_description
1 polymer ?
#
loop_
_entity_poly.entity_id
_entity_poly.type
_entity_poly.pdbx_seq_one_letter_code
_entity_poly.pdbx_strand_id
1 'polypeptide(L)' 'MEWQEQRQKPHVAIFPGFGSGHHIPLLELAKQLTVYHGFSVIFFSAKWMGASPHQT' A
#
# COMPACT_ATOMS: atom_id res chain seq x y z
N MET A 1 -25.55 22.80 -18.28
CA MET A 1 -24.61 21.67 -18.36
C MET A 1 -23.66 21.82 -17.21
N GLU A 2 -23.83 21.00 -16.17
CA GLU A 2 -23.01 21.06 -14.96
C GLU A 2 -21.74 20.25 -15.22
N TRP A 3 -20.61 20.93 -15.42
CA TRP A 3 -19.31 20.27 -15.49
C TRP A 3 -18.93 19.85 -14.08
N GLN A 4 -19.13 18.57 -13.77
CA GLN A 4 -18.58 17.97 -12.57
C GLN A 4 -17.05 17.99 -12.71
N GLU A 5 -16.40 18.92 -12.02
CA GLU A 5 -14.94 18.89 -11.81
C GLU A 5 -14.62 17.54 -11.16
N GLN A 6 -14.14 16.57 -11.95
CA GLN A 6 -13.67 15.29 -11.44
C GLN A 6 -12.41 15.55 -10.62
N ARG A 7 -12.59 15.91 -9.35
CA ARG A 7 -11.49 16.03 -8.39
C ARG A 7 -10.90 14.63 -8.21
N GLN A 8 -9.85 14.35 -8.97
CA GLN A 8 -9.12 13.09 -8.91
C GLN A 8 -8.70 12.83 -7.47
N LYS A 9 -8.97 11.61 -6.97
CA LYS A 9 -8.54 11.23 -5.63
C LYS A 9 -7.02 11.29 -5.57
N PRO A 10 -6.42 11.88 -4.53
CA PRO A 10 -4.98 11.83 -4.36
C PRO A 10 -4.49 10.37 -4.28
N HIS A 11 -3.43 10.04 -5.02
CA HIS A 11 -2.86 8.70 -5.08
C HIS A 11 -1.61 8.58 -4.20
N VAL A 12 -1.52 7.50 -3.42
CA VAL A 12 -0.37 7.22 -2.54
C VAL A 12 0.12 5.81 -2.79
N ALA A 13 1.44 5.68 -2.94
CA ALA A 13 2.14 4.41 -3.05
C ALA A 13 2.94 4.15 -1.76
N ILE A 14 2.75 2.99 -1.14
CA ILE A 14 3.43 2.59 0.11
C ILE A 14 4.27 1.36 -0.15
N PHE A 15 5.58 1.47 0.06
CA PHE A 15 6.52 0.36 0.02
C PHE A 15 7.09 0.13 1.44
N PRO A 16 6.58 -0.86 2.18
CA PRO A 16 7.05 -1.13 3.54
C PRO A 16 8.42 -1.82 3.53
N GLY A 17 9.18 -1.65 4.61
CA GLY A 17 10.33 -2.51 4.90
C GLY A 17 9.91 -3.95 5.21
N PHE A 18 10.85 -4.89 5.17
CA PHE A 18 10.56 -6.31 5.44
C PHE A 18 10.15 -6.56 6.91
N GLY A 19 9.32 -7.59 7.10
CA GLY A 19 8.86 -8.05 8.41
C GLY A 19 7.52 -7.46 8.85
N SER A 20 6.83 -8.17 9.75
CA SER A 20 5.48 -7.82 10.21
C SER A 20 5.41 -6.47 10.94
N GLY A 21 6.48 -6.09 11.66
CA GLY A 21 6.56 -4.83 12.41
C GLY A 21 6.45 -3.57 11.56
N HIS A 22 6.82 -3.64 10.27
CA HIS A 22 6.65 -2.54 9.32
C HIS A 22 5.30 -2.61 8.60
N HIS A 23 4.82 -3.82 8.31
CA HIS A 23 3.60 -4.04 7.52
C HIS A 23 2.34 -3.66 8.29
N ILE A 24 2.20 -4.09 9.54
CA ILE A 24 0.99 -3.83 10.35
C ILE A 24 0.67 -2.34 10.47
N PRO A 25 1.61 -1.47 10.94
CA PRO A 25 1.31 -0.05 11.08
C PRO A 25 1.06 0.64 9.73
N LEU A 26 1.77 0.25 8.67
CA LEU A 26 1.60 0.86 7.34
C LEU A 26 0.30 0.40 6.65
N LEU A 27 -0.18 -0.81 6.93
CA LEU A 27 -1.51 -1.26 6.51
C LEU A 27 -2.62 -0.51 7.25
N GLU A 28 -2.46 -0.26 8.55
CA GLU A 28 -3.41 0.57 9.30
C GLU A 28 -3.46 2.01 8.77
N LEU A 29 -2.29 2.58 8.47
CA LEU A 29 -2.19 3.89 7.81
C LEU A 29 -2.88 3.89 6.44
N ALA A 30 -2.63 2.88 5.60
CA ALA A 30 -3.28 2.74 4.29
C ALA A 30 -4.81 2.71 4.42
N LYS A 31 -5.32 1.95 5.38
CA LYS A 31 -6.74 1.88 5.69
C LYS A 31 -7.29 3.24 6.09
N GLN A 32 -6.62 3.97 6.98
CA GLN A 32 -7.04 5.31 7.40
C GLN A 32 -7.08 6.30 6.23
N LEU A 33 -6.04 6.31 5.38
CA LEU A 33 -5.95 7.16 4.19
C LEU A 33 -7.11 6.89 3.22
N THR A 34 -7.46 5.63 2.98
CA THR A 34 -8.55 5.27 2.08
C THR A 34 -9.93 5.53 2.68
N VAL A 35 -10.18 5.14 3.94
CA VAL A 35 -11.51 5.20 4.55
C VAL A 35 -11.87 6.62 5.00
N TYR A 36 -10.93 7.35 5.62
CA TYR A 36 -11.23 8.62 6.28
C TYR A 36 -10.70 9.85 5.53
N HIS A 37 -9.75 9.67 4.60
CA HIS A 37 -9.09 10.80 3.92
C HIS A 37 -9.28 10.83 2.40
N GLY A 38 -10.01 9.86 1.82
CA GLY A 38 -10.38 9.87 0.40
C GLY A 38 -9.22 9.58 -0.56
N PHE A 39 -8.13 8.98 -0.09
CA PHE A 39 -6.99 8.60 -0.93
C PHE A 39 -7.22 7.28 -1.67
N SER A 40 -6.63 7.17 -2.85
CA SER A 40 -6.39 5.89 -3.52
C SER A 40 -5.01 5.38 -3.13
N VAL A 41 -4.94 4.23 -2.46
CA VAL A 41 -3.67 3.70 -1.94
C VAL A 41 -3.26 2.43 -2.69
N ILE A 42 -2.00 2.35 -3.09
CA ILE A 42 -1.34 1.12 -3.56
C ILE A 42 -0.33 0.70 -2.49
N PHE A 43 -0.45 -0.53 -2.01
CA PHE A 43 0.45 -1.10 -1.01
C PHE A 43 1.27 -2.22 -1.64
N PHE A 44 2.58 -2.05 -1.73
CA PHE A 44 3.48 -3.05 -2.27
C PHE A 44 3.80 -4.11 -1.22
N SER A 45 3.75 -5.38 -1.59
CA SER A 45 4.24 -6.48 -0.74
C SER A 45 5.37 -7.20 -1.45
N ALA A 46 6.52 -7.30 -0.78
CA ALA A 46 7.68 -8.02 -1.28
C ALA A 46 7.89 -9.28 -0.44
N LYS A 47 7.85 -10.44 -1.09
CA LYS A 47 8.25 -11.71 -0.47
C LYS A 47 9.70 -11.99 -0.84
N TRP A 48 10.58 -12.07 0.15
CA TRP A 48 11.95 -12.51 -0.07
C TRP A 48 11.95 -14.00 -0.42
N MET A 49 12.40 -14.34 -1.63
CA MET A 49 12.67 -15.70 -2.07
C MET A 49 14.19 -15.90 -2.08
N GLY A 50 14.79 -16.00 -0.89
CA GLY A 50 16.19 -16.42 -0.75
C GLY A 50 16.38 -17.88 -1.17
N ALA A 51 17.61 -18.26 -1.52
CA ALA A 51 17.95 -19.58 -2.07
C ALA A 51 17.34 -20.71 -1.24
N SER A 52 16.51 -21.54 -1.91
CA SER A 52 16.02 -22.78 -1.33
C SER A 52 17.23 -23.67 -1.00
N PRO A 53 17.46 -24.08 0.25
CA PRO A 53 18.63 -24.90 0.61
C PRO A 53 18.56 -26.35 0.09
N HIS A 54 17.56 -26.69 -0.74
CA HIS A 54 17.30 -28.05 -1.17
C HIS A 54 17.41 -28.21 -2.69
N GLN A 55 18.60 -27.91 -3.22
CA GLN A 55 19.07 -28.48 -4.49
C GLN A 55 20.51 -28.97 -4.22
N THR A 56 20.62 -30.10 -3.50
CA THR A 56 21.83 -30.94 -3.42
C THR A 56 21.60 -32.20 -4.23
#